data_AF-A0A4R1RQL8-F1
#
_entry.id   AF-A0A4R1RQL8-F1
#
_cell.length_a   1.000
_cell.length_b   1.000
_cell.length_c   1.000
_cell.angle_alpha   90.00
_cell.angle_beta   90.00
_cell.angle_gamma   90.00
#
_symmetry.space_group_name_H-M   'P 1'
#
loop_
_entity.id
_entity.type
_entity.pdbx_description
1 polymer ?
#
loop_
_entity_poly.entity_id
_entity_poly.type
_entity_poly.pdbx_seq_one_letter_code
_entity_poly.pdbx_strand_id
1 'polypeptide(L)'
;MKMLHKIIFSILFVVSGLGFSQTPEQQKMIDKAIKMRDSIMQCIGLEEMLQQANAQEKKLESDKKSNKREPSRIPKTTKNEDKYWKNTLASDNDSKLKNWNYGEADLVFNYHYDAREDKLAYVKVGVIKADGTIELNPINKVPMLKPLKDFKDSNNFYDIHNPASYQYTNEDAGFKLNAYLLVYQNDEQIGILTIGNSVKVTLNLLTPGDLYFGDEGYMLSWVFADQACAIMANENWKGDLSNTGTPLLVETNVTYNLSFKPGWNLVKTDVIGRYDFPNAPEEDRSRYKKHAHTSITSIPEDATYYFRKSPQY
;
A
#
# COMPACT_ATOMS: atom_id res chain seq x y z
N MET A 1 -49.48 4.43 -41.07
CA MET A 1 -49.07 3.67 -39.88
C MET A 1 -48.81 2.15 -40.10
N LYS A 2 -48.81 1.62 -41.33
CA LYS A 2 -48.54 0.18 -41.59
C LYS A 2 -47.16 -0.15 -42.18
N MET A 3 -46.42 0.84 -42.70
CA MET A 3 -45.05 0.62 -43.21
C MET A 3 -43.96 0.74 -42.14
N LEU A 4 -44.16 1.57 -41.11
CA LEU A 4 -43.15 1.79 -40.06
C LEU A 4 -42.92 0.53 -39.19
N HIS A 5 -43.97 -0.27 -38.98
CA HIS A 5 -43.91 -1.51 -38.19
C HIS A 5 -43.15 -2.64 -38.89
N LYS A 6 -43.03 -2.62 -40.23
CA LYS A 6 -42.27 -3.65 -40.96
C LYS A 6 -40.76 -3.43 -40.90
N ILE A 7 -40.31 -2.17 -40.82
CA ILE A 7 -38.88 -1.84 -40.74
C ILE A 7 -38.32 -2.14 -39.33
N ILE A 8 -39.12 -1.93 -38.28
CA ILE A 8 -38.71 -2.22 -36.89
C ILE A 8 -38.55 -3.72 -36.64
N PHE A 9 -39.41 -4.57 -37.23
CA PHE A 9 -39.29 -6.02 -37.11
C PHE A 9 -38.09 -6.60 -37.88
N SER A 10 -37.64 -5.96 -38.96
CA SER A 10 -36.45 -6.39 -39.70
C SER A 10 -35.14 -5.98 -39.02
N ILE A 11 -35.12 -4.89 -38.24
CA ILE A 11 -33.93 -4.48 -37.47
C ILE A 11 -33.77 -5.35 -36.20
N LEU A 12 -34.87 -5.81 -35.59
CA LEU A 12 -34.82 -6.71 -34.43
C LEU A 12 -34.30 -8.12 -34.74
N PHE A 13 -34.35 -8.57 -35.99
CA PHE A 13 -33.84 -9.89 -36.39
C PHE A 13 -32.34 -9.90 -36.78
N VAL A 14 -31.72 -8.73 -37.00
CA VAL A 14 -30.29 -8.63 -37.34
C VAL A 14 -29.41 -8.56 -36.09
N VAL A 15 -29.97 -8.20 -34.93
CA VAL A 15 -29.21 -8.13 -33.67
C VAL A 15 -29.20 -9.48 -32.90
N SER A 16 -30.09 -10.43 -33.24
CA SER A 16 -30.10 -11.76 -32.62
C SER A 16 -29.14 -12.78 -33.24
N GLY A 17 -28.32 -12.37 -34.23
CA GLY A 17 -27.42 -13.26 -34.97
C GLY A 17 -25.93 -13.14 -34.68
N LEU A 18 -25.50 -12.15 -33.89
CA LEU A 18 -24.09 -12.01 -33.48
C LEU A 18 -23.91 -12.63 -32.11
N GLY A 19 -23.91 -13.96 -32.08
CA GLY A 19 -23.30 -14.70 -30.98
C GLY A 19 -21.84 -14.27 -30.93
N PHE A 20 -21.48 -13.43 -29.95
CA PHE A 20 -20.09 -13.25 -29.55
C PHE A 20 -19.60 -14.61 -29.06
N SER A 21 -19.10 -15.44 -29.97
CA SER A 21 -18.26 -16.56 -29.59
C SER A 21 -17.01 -15.96 -28.97
N GLN A 22 -16.94 -15.96 -27.64
CA GLN A 22 -15.68 -15.77 -26.95
C GLN A 22 -14.68 -16.72 -27.58
N THR A 23 -13.50 -16.22 -27.92
CA THR A 23 -12.48 -17.12 -28.47
C THR A 23 -12.19 -18.21 -27.44
N PRO A 24 -11.83 -19.44 -27.83
CA PRO A 24 -11.49 -20.51 -26.90
C PRO A 24 -10.42 -20.09 -25.86
N GLU A 25 -9.59 -19.10 -26.19
CA GLU A 25 -8.62 -18.50 -25.26
C GLU A 25 -9.26 -17.54 -24.25
N GLN A 26 -10.22 -16.72 -24.65
CA GLN A 26 -10.98 -15.87 -23.73
C GLN A 26 -11.83 -16.70 -22.76
N GLN A 27 -12.48 -17.77 -23.25
CA GLN A 27 -13.21 -18.70 -22.39
C GLN A 27 -12.28 -19.41 -21.41
N LYS A 28 -11.08 -19.83 -21.83
CA LYS A 28 -10.07 -20.40 -20.92
C LYS A 28 -9.59 -19.42 -19.85
N MET A 29 -9.44 -18.14 -20.18
CA MET A 29 -9.06 -17.12 -19.20
C MET A 29 -10.19 -16.85 -18.20
N ILE A 30 -11.44 -16.82 -18.68
CA ILE A 30 -12.63 -16.67 -17.82
C ILE A 30 -12.80 -17.89 -16.92
N ASP A 31 -12.67 -19.11 -17.45
CA ASP A 31 -12.77 -20.35 -16.67
C ASP A 31 -11.64 -20.48 -15.64
N LYS A 32 -10.43 -19.99 -15.97
CA LYS A 32 -9.31 -19.93 -15.02
C LYS A 32 -9.56 -18.90 -13.92
N ALA A 33 -10.09 -17.72 -14.26
CA ALA A 33 -10.46 -16.69 -13.30
C ALA A 33 -11.61 -17.15 -12.39
N ILE A 34 -12.61 -17.84 -12.95
CA ILE A 34 -13.73 -18.44 -12.19
C ILE A 34 -13.23 -19.56 -11.28
N LYS A 35 -12.39 -20.48 -11.76
CA LYS A 35 -11.81 -21.54 -10.90
C LYS A 35 -10.92 -21.00 -9.79
N MET A 36 -10.13 -19.96 -10.06
CA MET A 36 -9.33 -19.29 -9.04
C MET A 36 -10.21 -18.55 -8.02
N ARG A 37 -11.30 -17.91 -8.47
CA ARG A 37 -12.29 -17.28 -7.61
C ARG A 37 -13.02 -18.30 -6.74
N ASP A 38 -13.49 -19.41 -7.32
CA ASP A 38 -14.28 -20.43 -6.61
C ASP A 38 -13.41 -21.22 -5.62
N SER A 39 -12.14 -21.48 -5.96
CA SER A 39 -11.18 -22.13 -5.06
C SER A 39 -10.77 -21.26 -3.86
N ILE A 40 -11.04 -19.94 -3.89
CA ILE A 40 -10.71 -19.00 -2.82
C ILE A 40 -11.96 -18.53 -2.07
N MET A 41 -13.11 -18.35 -2.76
CA MET A 41 -14.41 -18.06 -2.14
C MET A 41 -14.88 -19.16 -1.19
N GLN A 42 -14.45 -20.41 -1.37
CA GLN A 42 -14.75 -21.50 -0.44
C GLN A 42 -14.01 -21.42 0.91
N CYS A 43 -13.10 -20.45 1.11
CA CYS A 43 -12.14 -20.51 2.22
C CYS A 43 -12.24 -19.42 3.30
N ILE A 44 -13.16 -18.45 3.25
CA ILE A 44 -13.16 -17.38 4.26
C ILE A 44 -14.58 -16.97 4.69
N GLY A 45 -15.05 -17.56 5.79
CA GLY A 45 -16.09 -16.97 6.62
C GLY A 45 -15.55 -15.83 7.49
N LEU A 46 -16.42 -14.91 7.93
CA LEU A 46 -16.07 -13.80 8.85
C LEU A 46 -15.36 -14.30 10.13
N GLU A 47 -15.76 -15.46 10.63
CA GLU A 47 -15.16 -16.11 11.79
C GLU A 47 -13.75 -16.65 11.50
N GLU A 48 -13.53 -17.25 10.33
CA GLU A 48 -12.22 -17.70 9.87
C GLU A 48 -11.27 -16.52 9.62
N MET A 49 -11.79 -15.38 9.15
CA MET A 49 -11.03 -14.13 8.97
C MET A 49 -10.54 -13.55 10.30
N LEU A 50 -11.40 -13.50 11.32
CA LEU A 50 -11.02 -13.09 12.68
C LEU A 50 -10.01 -14.07 13.28
N GLN A 51 -10.18 -15.36 13.07
CA GLN A 51 -9.21 -16.38 13.49
C GLN A 51 -7.86 -16.22 12.77
N GLN A 52 -7.86 -15.92 11.47
CA GLN A 52 -6.63 -15.68 10.70
C GLN A 52 -5.92 -14.40 11.14
N ALA A 53 -6.65 -13.32 11.42
CA ALA A 53 -6.08 -12.09 12.01
C ALA A 53 -5.41 -12.38 13.36
N ASN A 54 -6.10 -13.10 14.25
CA ASN A 54 -5.57 -13.49 15.55
C ASN A 54 -4.38 -14.48 15.43
N ALA A 55 -4.38 -15.36 14.42
CA ALA A 55 -3.30 -16.31 14.17
C ALA A 55 -2.06 -15.63 13.58
N GLN A 56 -2.23 -14.61 12.73
CA GLN A 56 -1.14 -13.77 12.25
C GLN A 56 -0.49 -12.99 13.40
N GLU A 57 -1.30 -12.45 14.31
CA GLU A 57 -0.82 -11.79 15.54
C GLU A 57 0.04 -12.75 16.39
N LYS A 58 -0.43 -13.97 16.63
CA LYS A 58 0.33 -15.00 17.36
C LYS A 58 1.63 -15.41 16.65
N LYS A 59 1.65 -15.46 15.32
CA LYS A 59 2.87 -15.76 14.55
C LYS A 59 3.90 -14.64 14.71
N LEU A 60 3.47 -13.38 14.62
CA LEU A 60 4.33 -12.22 14.85
C LEU A 60 4.89 -12.18 16.28
N GLU A 61 4.08 -12.54 17.29
CA GLU A 61 4.55 -12.69 18.68
C GLU A 61 5.55 -13.86 18.85
N SER A 62 5.39 -14.94 18.08
CA SER A 62 6.33 -16.06 18.09
C SER A 62 7.64 -15.73 17.38
N ASP A 63 7.60 -14.94 16.31
CA ASP A 63 8.79 -14.46 15.59
C ASP A 63 9.60 -13.46 16.43
N LYS A 64 8.94 -12.69 17.31
CA LYS A 64 9.60 -11.88 18.36
C LYS A 64 10.41 -12.74 19.34
N LYS A 65 10.06 -14.02 19.53
CA LYS A 65 10.78 -14.93 20.43
C LYS A 65 11.89 -15.74 19.74
N SER A 66 11.91 -15.84 18.41
CA SER A 66 12.86 -16.70 17.69
C SER A 66 13.93 -15.99 16.86
N ASN A 67 13.90 -14.66 16.70
CA ASN A 67 14.92 -13.94 15.92
C ASN A 67 15.84 -13.06 16.78
N LYS A 68 16.78 -13.70 17.50
CA LYS A 68 18.11 -13.10 17.72
C LYS A 68 18.93 -13.27 16.44
N ARG A 69 18.61 -12.53 15.39
CA ARG A 69 19.54 -12.33 14.27
C ARG A 69 20.19 -10.98 14.43
N GLU A 70 21.52 -10.95 14.33
CA GLU A 70 22.32 -9.74 14.46
C GLU A 70 21.77 -8.63 13.54
N PRO A 71 21.73 -7.37 14.02
CA PRO A 71 21.35 -6.25 13.17
C PRO A 71 22.33 -6.20 11.99
N SER A 72 21.83 -6.37 10.77
CA SER A 72 22.63 -6.18 9.57
C SER A 72 23.19 -4.76 9.61
N ARG A 73 24.50 -4.64 9.78
CA ARG A 73 25.19 -3.35 9.81
C ARG A 73 24.88 -2.62 8.50
N ILE A 74 24.11 -1.54 8.62
CA ILE A 74 23.87 -0.58 7.55
C ILE A 74 25.25 -0.15 7.02
N PRO A 75 25.57 -0.35 5.73
CA PRO A 75 26.83 0.10 5.17
C PRO A 75 26.94 1.61 5.34
N LYS A 76 28.01 2.09 5.99
CA LYS A 76 28.36 3.51 6.00
C LYS A 76 28.88 3.87 4.62
N THR A 77 28.00 4.33 3.73
CA THR A 77 28.40 4.94 2.46
C THR A 77 28.81 6.40 2.65
N THR A 78 29.87 6.75 1.92
CA THR A 78 30.61 8.00 1.97
C THR A 78 29.84 9.15 1.31
N LYS A 79 30.00 10.36 1.87
CA LYS A 79 29.40 11.65 1.47
C LYS A 79 29.51 11.98 -0.04
N ASN A 80 28.49 11.62 -0.81
CA ASN A 80 27.67 12.59 -1.53
C ASN A 80 26.33 12.63 -0.76
N GLU A 81 25.66 13.76 -0.63
CA GLU A 81 24.38 13.83 0.10
C GLU A 81 23.41 12.80 -0.50
N ASP A 82 23.26 11.67 0.20
CA ASP A 82 22.37 10.60 -0.19
C ASP A 82 20.97 11.21 -0.30
N LYS A 83 20.41 11.20 -1.51
CA LYS A 83 19.13 11.85 -1.84
C LYS A 83 18.02 11.45 -0.85
N TYR A 84 18.11 10.24 -0.29
CA TYR A 84 17.19 9.68 0.69
C TYR A 84 17.18 10.42 2.03
N TRP A 85 18.28 11.09 2.38
CA TRP A 85 18.42 11.85 3.64
C TRP A 85 18.17 13.33 3.49
N LYS A 86 18.02 13.84 2.26
CA LYS A 86 17.68 15.24 2.02
C LYS A 86 16.35 15.55 2.70
N ASN A 87 16.32 16.60 3.51
CA ASN A 87 15.14 17.04 4.28
C ASN A 87 14.49 15.95 5.15
N THR A 88 15.24 14.92 5.52
CA THR A 88 14.72 13.77 6.26
C THR A 88 15.33 13.73 7.66
N LEU A 89 14.48 13.65 8.68
CA LEU A 89 14.87 13.36 10.06
C LEU A 89 14.43 11.94 10.41
N ALA A 90 15.26 11.21 11.15
CA ALA A 90 14.94 9.88 11.65
C ALA A 90 14.80 9.88 13.17
N SER A 91 13.93 9.03 13.70
CA SER A 91 13.84 8.80 15.13
C SER A 91 15.03 7.98 15.65
N ASP A 92 15.28 8.09 16.95
CA ASP A 92 16.01 7.07 17.71
C ASP A 92 15.07 5.93 18.17
N ASN A 93 15.60 5.05 19.03
CA ASN A 93 14.90 3.90 19.58
C ASN A 93 13.77 4.29 20.54
N ASP A 94 13.75 5.53 21.04
CA ASP A 94 12.73 6.05 21.95
C ASP A 94 11.64 6.83 21.18
N SER A 95 11.55 6.61 19.86
CA SER A 95 10.61 7.31 18.96
C SER A 95 10.77 8.84 18.96
N LYS A 96 11.99 9.32 19.19
CA LYS A 96 12.31 10.76 19.21
C LYS A 96 13.09 11.17 17.96
N LEU A 97 12.55 12.12 17.20
CA LEU A 97 13.19 12.65 15.99
C LEU A 97 14.48 13.40 16.33
N LYS A 98 15.60 12.93 15.78
CA LYS A 98 16.90 13.59 15.95
C LYS A 98 16.91 14.94 15.24
N ASN A 99 17.45 15.96 15.90
CA ASN A 99 17.53 17.34 15.39
C ASN A 99 16.18 17.99 15.08
N TRP A 100 15.09 17.54 15.72
CA TRP A 100 13.81 18.22 15.66
C TRP A 100 13.91 19.61 16.27
N ASN A 101 13.53 20.64 15.51
CA ASN A 101 13.61 22.04 15.92
C ASN A 101 12.41 22.87 15.45
N TYR A 102 11.33 22.21 15.04
CA TYR A 102 10.13 22.89 14.59
C TYR A 102 9.23 23.31 15.77
N GLY A 103 9.35 22.69 16.94
CA GLY A 103 8.43 22.91 18.07
C GLY A 103 7.35 21.84 18.10
N GLU A 104 6.22 22.09 18.77
CA GLU A 104 5.12 21.12 18.76
C GLU A 104 4.44 21.08 17.38
N ALA A 105 4.10 19.89 16.91
CA ALA A 105 3.39 19.66 15.65
C ALA A 105 2.36 18.54 15.77
N ASP A 106 1.26 18.68 15.04
CA ASP A 106 0.16 17.73 14.98
C ASP A 106 0.43 16.64 13.94
N LEU A 107 0.15 15.39 14.31
CA LEU A 107 0.10 14.27 13.36
C LEU A 107 -1.35 14.02 12.97
N VAL A 108 -1.63 14.09 11.68
CA VAL A 108 -2.99 13.98 11.17
C VAL A 108 -3.13 12.89 10.10
N PHE A 109 -4.26 12.19 10.13
CA PHE A 109 -4.66 11.19 9.15
C PHE A 109 -5.77 11.78 8.28
N ASN A 110 -5.51 11.94 6.99
CA ASN A 110 -6.48 12.50 6.06
C ASN A 110 -7.42 11.44 5.50
N TYR A 111 -8.71 11.76 5.40
CA TYR A 111 -9.73 10.83 4.96
C TYR A 111 -10.52 11.31 3.75
N HIS A 112 -10.53 12.63 3.49
CA HIS A 112 -11.25 13.20 2.35
C HIS A 112 -10.56 14.48 1.86
N TYR A 113 -10.77 14.82 0.60
CA TYR A 113 -10.38 16.10 0.02
C TYR A 113 -11.64 16.75 -0.55
N ASP A 114 -12.00 17.91 -0.02
CA ASP A 114 -13.12 18.70 -0.53
C ASP A 114 -12.60 19.65 -1.61
N ALA A 115 -12.81 19.26 -2.87
CA ALA A 115 -12.40 20.04 -4.03
C ALA A 115 -13.09 21.42 -4.13
N ARG A 116 -14.19 21.65 -3.40
CA ARG A 116 -14.90 22.93 -3.41
C ARG A 116 -14.24 23.95 -2.50
N GLU A 117 -13.63 23.48 -1.41
CA GLU A 117 -12.93 24.32 -0.45
C GLU A 117 -11.40 24.29 -0.64
N ASP A 118 -10.91 23.46 -1.56
CA ASP A 118 -9.49 23.13 -1.73
C ASP A 118 -8.84 22.74 -0.40
N LYS A 119 -9.55 21.89 0.37
CA LYS A 119 -9.16 21.53 1.73
C LYS A 119 -9.16 20.02 1.95
N LEU A 120 -8.14 19.59 2.66
CA LEU A 120 -8.02 18.23 3.13
C LEU A 120 -8.75 18.07 4.46
N ALA A 121 -9.69 17.14 4.54
CA ALA A 121 -10.31 16.76 5.79
C ALA A 121 -9.48 15.67 6.46
N TYR A 122 -9.16 15.88 7.73
CA TYR A 122 -8.31 14.99 8.51
C TYR A 122 -8.80 14.84 9.95
N VAL A 123 -8.27 13.82 10.63
CA VAL A 123 -8.41 13.64 12.07
C VAL A 123 -7.02 13.68 12.70
N LYS A 124 -6.88 14.32 13.86
CA LYS A 124 -5.63 14.28 14.64
C LYS A 124 -5.47 12.87 15.23
N VAL A 125 -4.30 12.29 15.02
CA VAL A 125 -3.96 10.93 15.49
C VAL A 125 -2.71 10.90 16.36
N GLY A 126 -2.06 12.03 16.58
CA GLY A 126 -0.89 12.13 17.43
C GLY A 126 -0.28 13.52 17.43
N VAL A 127 0.91 13.60 18.02
CA VAL A 127 1.68 14.83 18.19
C VAL A 127 3.18 14.49 18.14
N ILE A 128 3.96 15.38 17.54
CA ILE A 128 5.41 15.48 17.75
C ILE A 128 5.61 16.58 18.79
N LYS A 129 6.12 16.22 19.96
CA LYS A 129 6.41 17.17 21.04
C LYS A 129 7.51 18.13 20.63
N ALA A 130 7.62 19.24 21.36
CA ALA A 130 8.65 20.25 21.12
C ALA A 130 10.08 19.68 21.13
N ASP A 131 10.33 18.59 21.85
CA ASP A 131 11.63 17.92 21.90
C ASP A 131 11.84 16.88 20.79
N GLY A 132 10.84 16.60 19.95
CA GLY A 132 10.87 15.63 18.86
C GLY A 132 10.27 14.27 19.21
N THR A 133 9.82 14.04 20.44
CA THR A 133 9.17 12.79 20.85
C THR A 133 7.84 12.62 20.12
N ILE A 134 7.63 11.46 19.50
CA ILE A 134 6.39 11.13 18.80
C ILE A 134 5.44 10.41 19.75
N GLU A 135 4.21 10.92 19.87
CA GLU A 135 3.13 10.27 20.63
C GLU A 135 1.90 10.09 19.76
N LEU A 136 1.46 8.84 19.64
CA LEU A 136 0.30 8.44 18.84
C LEU A 136 -0.91 8.25 19.76
N ASN A 137 -1.97 8.98 19.48
CA ASN A 137 -3.24 8.96 20.21
C ASN A 137 -4.40 8.94 19.20
N PRO A 138 -4.55 7.85 18.43
CA PRO A 138 -5.53 7.80 17.35
C PRO A 138 -6.96 7.76 17.90
N ILE A 139 -7.86 8.56 17.33
CA ILE A 139 -9.26 8.65 17.78
C ILE A 139 -10.08 7.46 17.26
N ASN A 140 -11.13 7.05 17.97
CA ASN A 140 -11.92 5.86 17.61
C ASN A 140 -12.93 6.05 16.45
N LYS A 141 -12.79 7.10 15.64
CA LYS A 141 -13.74 7.40 14.56
C LYS A 141 -13.09 8.18 13.42
N VAL A 142 -13.34 7.75 12.18
CA VAL A 142 -13.07 8.52 10.96
C VAL A 142 -14.41 8.85 10.29
N PRO A 143 -14.78 10.14 10.08
CA PRO A 143 -16.14 10.51 9.72
C PRO A 143 -16.64 10.05 8.34
N MET A 144 -15.77 10.06 7.34
CA MET A 144 -16.13 9.76 5.95
C MET A 144 -15.16 8.72 5.40
N LEU A 145 -15.70 7.56 5.05
CA LEU A 145 -14.96 6.42 4.53
C LEU A 145 -15.59 5.99 3.21
N LYS A 146 -14.77 5.44 2.32
CA LYS A 146 -15.23 4.83 1.08
C LYS A 146 -15.36 3.32 1.27
N PRO A 147 -16.25 2.65 0.51
CA PRO A 147 -16.31 1.19 0.48
C PRO A 147 -14.94 0.55 0.16
N LEU A 148 -14.63 -0.58 0.81
CA LEU A 148 -13.39 -1.33 0.60
C LEU A 148 -13.17 -1.71 -0.87
N LYS A 149 -14.24 -2.03 -1.62
CA LYS A 149 -14.16 -2.36 -3.06
C LYS A 149 -13.55 -1.26 -3.93
N ASP A 150 -13.51 -0.02 -3.45
CA ASP A 150 -12.87 1.10 -4.13
C ASP A 150 -11.33 1.10 -3.93
N PHE A 151 -10.78 0.16 -3.14
CA PHE A 151 -9.34 0.02 -2.91
C PHE A 151 -8.56 -0.14 -4.21
N LYS A 152 -9.07 -0.93 -5.17
CA LYS A 152 -8.43 -1.12 -6.47
C LYS A 152 -8.19 0.18 -7.24
N ASP A 153 -9.03 1.20 -7.01
CA ASP A 153 -8.97 2.49 -7.69
C ASP A 153 -8.19 3.53 -6.88
N SER A 154 -7.77 3.17 -5.65
CA SER A 154 -7.10 4.06 -4.69
C SER A 154 -5.81 3.48 -4.13
N ASN A 155 -5.35 2.34 -4.67
CA ASN A 155 -4.09 1.73 -4.31
C ASN A 155 -2.92 2.54 -4.88
N ASN A 156 -2.28 3.32 -4.02
CA ASN A 156 -1.14 4.17 -4.40
C ASN A 156 0.14 3.38 -4.71
N PHE A 157 0.19 2.08 -4.44
CA PHE A 157 1.35 1.24 -4.75
C PHE A 157 1.42 0.80 -6.20
N TYR A 158 0.30 0.84 -6.95
CA TYR A 158 0.22 0.42 -8.37
C TYR A 158 0.93 -0.90 -8.71
N ASP A 159 1.08 -1.78 -7.72
CA ASP A 159 1.94 -2.96 -7.80
C ASP A 159 1.21 -4.23 -8.24
N ILE A 160 -0.12 -4.15 -8.33
CA ILE A 160 -0.99 -5.11 -9.01
C ILE A 160 -1.45 -4.48 -10.32
N HIS A 161 -1.09 -5.09 -11.44
CA HIS A 161 -1.39 -4.59 -12.79
C HIS A 161 -2.76 -5.03 -13.28
N ASN A 162 -3.30 -6.13 -12.74
CA ASN A 162 -4.66 -6.58 -13.00
C ASN A 162 -5.56 -6.29 -11.79
N PRO A 163 -6.34 -5.18 -11.79
CA PRO A 163 -7.25 -4.84 -10.71
C PRO A 163 -8.31 -5.90 -10.42
N ALA A 164 -8.63 -6.78 -11.38
CA ALA A 164 -9.57 -7.88 -11.17
C ALA A 164 -9.01 -9.02 -10.30
N SER A 165 -7.71 -8.98 -9.96
CA SER A 165 -7.09 -9.95 -9.05
C SER A 165 -7.42 -9.70 -7.57
N TYR A 166 -7.90 -8.50 -7.23
CA TYR A 166 -8.36 -8.20 -5.88
C TYR A 166 -9.63 -8.95 -5.53
N GLN A 167 -9.62 -9.54 -4.34
CA GLN A 167 -10.76 -10.19 -3.72
C GLN A 167 -11.01 -9.53 -2.38
N TYR A 168 -12.28 -9.31 -2.07
CA TYR A 168 -12.72 -8.58 -0.88
C TYR A 168 -13.61 -9.47 -0.01
N THR A 169 -13.46 -9.34 1.30
CA THR A 169 -14.48 -9.76 2.26
C THR A 169 -15.10 -8.52 2.88
N ASN A 170 -16.43 -8.49 2.97
CA ASN A 170 -17.19 -7.32 3.41
C ASN A 170 -16.83 -6.06 2.59
N GLU A 171 -17.04 -6.14 1.28
CA GLU A 171 -16.56 -5.17 0.30
C GLU A 171 -17.17 -3.76 0.43
N ASP A 172 -18.30 -3.66 1.14
CA ASP A 172 -18.99 -2.41 1.45
C ASP A 172 -18.53 -1.75 2.77
N ALA A 173 -17.62 -2.39 3.52
CA ALA A 173 -17.06 -1.80 4.74
C ALA A 173 -16.36 -0.47 4.44
N GLY A 174 -16.55 0.51 5.29
CA GLY A 174 -15.86 1.79 5.24
C GLY A 174 -14.37 1.60 5.52
N PHE A 175 -13.53 2.01 4.57
CA PHE A 175 -12.10 1.78 4.59
C PHE A 175 -11.31 3.03 4.18
N LYS A 176 -10.15 3.24 4.81
CA LYS A 176 -9.14 4.21 4.36
C LYS A 176 -7.74 3.73 4.71
N LEU A 177 -6.85 3.79 3.73
CA LEU A 177 -5.41 3.57 3.88
C LEU A 177 -4.65 4.85 3.57
N ASN A 178 -3.65 5.18 4.39
CA ASN A 178 -2.63 6.19 4.12
C ASN A 178 -1.23 5.63 4.38
N ALA A 179 -0.30 5.82 3.44
CA ALA A 179 1.09 5.38 3.58
C ALA A 179 1.90 6.23 4.59
N TYR A 180 1.38 7.40 4.98
CA TYR A 180 2.01 8.34 5.89
C TYR A 180 0.96 9.10 6.72
N LEU A 181 1.43 9.75 7.77
CA LEU A 181 0.69 10.81 8.46
C LEU A 181 1.19 12.16 7.95
N LEU A 182 0.30 13.15 7.88
CA LEU A 182 0.71 14.52 7.61
C LEU A 182 1.13 15.18 8.92
N VAL A 183 2.10 16.08 8.83
CA VAL A 183 2.62 16.84 9.96
C VAL A 183 2.23 18.31 9.79
N TYR A 184 1.43 18.81 10.73
CA TYR A 184 0.92 20.17 10.73
C TYR A 184 1.51 20.97 11.88
N GLN A 185 1.81 22.23 11.63
CA GLN A 185 2.16 23.19 12.66
C GLN A 185 1.41 24.50 12.39
N ASN A 186 0.70 25.02 13.39
CA ASN A 186 -0.08 26.26 13.24
C ASN A 186 -0.98 26.25 12.00
N ASP A 187 -1.69 25.12 11.78
CA ASP A 187 -2.55 24.86 10.62
C ASP A 187 -1.84 24.83 9.25
N GLU A 188 -0.50 24.84 9.20
CA GLU A 188 0.30 24.68 7.98
C GLU A 188 0.93 23.29 7.91
N GLN A 189 0.83 22.63 6.75
CA GLN A 189 1.52 21.35 6.52
C GLN A 189 3.03 21.58 6.36
N ILE A 190 3.82 21.09 7.31
CA ILE A 190 5.29 21.21 7.29
C ILE A 190 5.99 19.97 6.73
N GLY A 191 5.29 18.84 6.61
CA GLY A 191 5.86 17.61 6.07
C GLY A 191 4.97 16.39 6.25
N ILE A 192 5.59 15.22 6.13
CA ILE A 192 4.96 13.92 6.35
C ILE A 192 5.79 13.06 7.28
N LEU A 193 5.15 12.06 7.91
CA LEU A 193 5.77 11.07 8.77
C LEU A 193 5.48 9.66 8.25
N THR A 194 6.52 8.93 7.88
CA THR A 194 6.44 7.50 7.54
C THR A 194 7.06 6.64 8.62
N ILE A 195 6.76 5.35 8.60
CA ILE A 195 7.32 4.36 9.53
C ILE A 195 7.86 3.19 8.72
N GLY A 196 9.05 2.70 9.06
CA GLY A 196 9.66 1.54 8.40
C GLY A 196 11.08 1.30 8.91
N ASN A 197 11.80 0.35 8.36
CA ASN A 197 13.19 0.07 8.78
C ASN A 197 14.25 0.55 7.78
N SER A 198 13.83 1.20 6.69
CA SER A 198 14.73 1.72 5.65
C SER A 198 14.24 3.06 5.13
N VAL A 199 15.09 4.08 5.21
CA VAL A 199 14.84 5.43 4.68
C VAL A 199 14.58 5.42 3.17
N LYS A 200 15.27 4.52 2.46
CA LYS A 200 15.14 4.34 1.02
C LYS A 200 13.83 3.67 0.65
N VAL A 201 13.49 2.55 1.30
CA VAL A 201 12.23 1.83 1.03
C VAL A 201 11.03 2.72 1.34
N THR A 202 11.05 3.38 2.50
CA THR A 202 9.95 4.28 2.90
C THR A 202 9.84 5.54 2.04
N LEU A 203 10.90 5.96 1.32
CA LEU A 203 10.79 7.05 0.34
C LEU A 203 10.31 6.53 -1.02
N ASN A 204 10.93 5.47 -1.55
CA ASN A 204 10.58 4.89 -2.84
C ASN A 204 9.12 4.47 -2.90
N LEU A 205 8.59 3.88 -1.82
CA LEU A 205 7.19 3.46 -1.73
C LEU A 205 6.17 4.61 -1.70
N LEU A 206 6.63 5.86 -1.58
CA LEU A 206 5.79 7.06 -1.68
C LEU A 206 5.86 7.73 -3.04
N THR A 207 6.88 7.42 -3.84
CA THR A 207 7.17 8.10 -5.09
C THR A 207 6.75 7.19 -6.24
N PRO A 208 5.70 7.51 -7.02
CA PRO A 208 5.21 6.64 -8.08
C PRO A 208 6.27 6.18 -9.09
N GLY A 209 7.23 7.05 -9.41
CA GLY A 209 8.36 6.72 -10.30
C GLY A 209 9.38 5.76 -9.68
N ASP A 210 9.42 5.65 -8.36
CA ASP A 210 10.42 4.86 -7.63
C ASP A 210 9.88 3.55 -7.04
N LEU A 211 8.57 3.28 -7.16
CA LEU A 211 7.90 2.12 -6.56
C LEU A 211 8.55 0.77 -6.89
N TYR A 212 9.11 0.65 -8.10
CA TYR A 212 9.76 -0.57 -8.56
C TYR A 212 11.21 -0.70 -8.10
N PHE A 213 11.81 0.37 -7.56
CA PHE A 213 13.15 0.34 -7.01
C PHE A 213 13.10 0.08 -5.51
N GLY A 214 14.00 -0.75 -5.01
CA GLY A 214 14.03 -1.05 -3.60
C GLY A 214 15.19 -1.93 -3.20
N ASP A 215 15.86 -1.52 -2.13
CA ASP A 215 16.60 -2.46 -1.31
C ASP A 215 15.63 -3.14 -0.34
N GLU A 216 16.08 -4.20 0.31
CA GLU A 216 15.24 -4.92 1.25
C GLU A 216 14.87 -4.05 2.45
N GLY A 217 13.66 -4.23 2.96
CA GLY A 217 13.12 -3.47 4.07
C GLY A 217 11.61 -3.39 4.00
N TYR A 218 11.01 -2.53 4.82
CA TYR A 218 9.56 -2.35 4.80
C TYR A 218 9.13 -0.92 5.11
N MET A 219 7.88 -0.63 4.73
CA MET A 219 7.11 0.53 5.18
C MET A 219 5.83 0.07 5.86
N LEU A 220 5.37 0.81 6.87
CA LEU A 220 4.07 0.65 7.48
C LEU A 220 3.11 1.72 6.96
N SER A 221 1.91 1.30 6.59
CA SER A 221 0.78 2.17 6.24
C SER A 221 -0.30 2.10 7.30
N TRP A 222 -0.97 3.22 7.54
CA TRP A 222 -2.07 3.36 8.48
C TRP A 222 -3.39 2.97 7.80
N VAL A 223 -4.20 2.16 8.47
CA VAL A 223 -5.53 1.77 7.99
C VAL A 223 -6.56 2.03 9.07
N PHE A 224 -7.70 2.60 8.66
CA PHE A 224 -8.93 2.58 9.44
C PHE A 224 -9.99 1.78 8.69
N ALA A 225 -10.63 0.84 9.37
CA ALA A 225 -11.77 0.08 8.88
C ALA A 225 -12.93 0.21 9.87
N ASP A 226 -14.15 0.55 9.41
CA ASP A 226 -15.29 0.67 10.31
C ASP A 226 -15.86 -0.68 10.76
N GLN A 227 -15.60 -1.72 9.98
CA GLN A 227 -16.01 -3.10 10.19
C GLN A 227 -14.85 -4.04 9.90
N ALA A 228 -14.98 -5.29 10.34
CA ALA A 228 -14.03 -6.32 9.98
C ALA A 228 -14.15 -6.62 8.48
N CYS A 229 -13.02 -6.61 7.78
CA CYS A 229 -12.97 -6.79 6.32
C CYS A 229 -11.58 -7.28 5.88
N ALA A 230 -11.45 -7.74 4.64
CA ALA A 230 -10.18 -8.28 4.14
C ALA A 230 -9.95 -7.98 2.65
N ILE A 231 -8.67 -7.88 2.28
CA ILE A 231 -8.19 -7.78 0.91
C ILE A 231 -7.21 -8.92 0.64
N MET A 232 -7.47 -9.67 -0.42
CA MET A 232 -6.55 -10.66 -0.94
C MET A 232 -6.24 -10.40 -2.40
N ALA A 233 -4.98 -10.53 -2.77
CA ALA A 233 -4.54 -10.51 -4.17
C ALA A 233 -3.19 -11.22 -4.27
N ASN A 234 -2.93 -11.80 -5.43
CA ASN A 234 -1.62 -12.34 -5.75
C ASN A 234 -1.39 -12.19 -7.25
N GLU A 235 -0.30 -11.52 -7.62
CA GLU A 235 0.11 -11.36 -9.00
C GLU A 235 1.57 -11.75 -9.17
N ASN A 236 1.83 -12.58 -10.17
CA ASN A 236 3.17 -12.76 -10.71
C ASN A 236 3.22 -11.97 -12.00
N TRP A 237 4.11 -10.98 -12.04
CA TRP A 237 4.35 -10.18 -13.21
C TRP A 237 5.72 -10.51 -13.78
N LYS A 238 5.79 -10.60 -15.10
CA LYS A 238 7.04 -10.74 -15.85
C LYS A 238 7.00 -9.75 -16.99
N GLY A 239 8.01 -8.90 -17.07
CA GLY A 239 8.10 -7.94 -18.15
C GLY A 239 9.48 -7.32 -18.29
N ASP A 240 9.63 -6.59 -19.37
CA ASP A 240 10.84 -5.87 -19.73
C ASP A 240 10.78 -4.47 -19.12
N LEU A 241 11.77 -4.15 -18.29
CA LEU A 241 11.92 -2.83 -17.65
C LEU A 241 13.02 -1.98 -18.30
N SER A 242 13.44 -2.31 -19.53
CA SER A 242 14.49 -1.57 -20.22
C SER A 242 13.99 -0.23 -20.79
N ASN A 243 14.62 0.86 -20.36
CA ASN A 243 14.56 2.17 -21.02
C ASN A 243 15.75 2.38 -21.98
N THR A 244 16.68 1.42 -22.07
CA THR A 244 18.02 1.58 -22.65
C THR A 244 18.30 0.67 -23.86
N GLY A 245 17.27 0.05 -24.44
CA GLY A 245 17.37 -0.76 -25.67
C GLY A 245 17.95 -2.17 -25.49
N THR A 246 18.41 -2.54 -24.28
CA THR A 246 18.75 -3.93 -23.92
C THR A 246 17.68 -4.48 -22.98
N PRO A 247 16.91 -5.52 -23.38
CA PRO A 247 15.83 -6.07 -22.57
C PRO A 247 16.25 -6.41 -21.14
N LEU A 248 15.50 -5.89 -20.18
CA LEU A 248 15.66 -6.13 -18.75
C LEU A 248 14.46 -6.89 -18.23
N LEU A 249 14.41 -8.18 -18.55
CA LEU A 249 13.34 -9.05 -18.10
C LEU A 249 13.48 -9.32 -16.60
N VAL A 250 12.51 -8.87 -15.82
CA VAL A 250 12.40 -9.19 -14.39
C VAL A 250 11.12 -9.97 -14.13
N GLU A 251 11.12 -10.72 -13.04
CA GLU A 251 9.94 -11.38 -12.52
C GLU A 251 9.68 -10.86 -11.11
N THR A 252 8.48 -10.35 -10.89
CA THR A 252 8.07 -9.82 -9.59
C THR A 252 6.84 -10.56 -9.09
N ASN A 253 6.78 -10.74 -7.78
CA ASN A 253 5.61 -11.28 -7.11
C ASN A 253 5.04 -10.23 -6.15
N VAL A 254 3.74 -10.01 -6.20
CA VAL A 254 3.04 -9.10 -5.30
C VAL A 254 1.91 -9.84 -4.63
N THR A 255 1.89 -9.83 -3.30
CA THR A 255 0.89 -10.53 -2.49
C THR A 255 0.23 -9.59 -1.51
N TYR A 256 -1.10 -9.57 -1.50
CA TYR A 256 -1.93 -8.96 -0.48
C TYR A 256 -2.57 -10.07 0.36
N ASN A 257 -2.28 -10.07 1.66
CA ASN A 257 -2.92 -10.92 2.64
C ASN A 257 -3.30 -10.06 3.85
N LEU A 258 -4.35 -9.25 3.68
CA LEU A 258 -4.75 -8.21 4.60
C LEU A 258 -6.06 -8.59 5.27
N SER A 259 -6.05 -8.68 6.59
CA SER A 259 -7.24 -8.88 7.42
C SER A 259 -7.32 -7.77 8.45
N PHE A 260 -8.43 -7.04 8.44
CA PHE A 260 -8.62 -5.84 9.25
C PHE A 260 -9.68 -6.09 10.31
N LYS A 261 -9.38 -5.69 11.55
CA LYS A 261 -10.38 -5.54 12.61
C LYS A 261 -11.03 -4.16 12.53
N PRO A 262 -12.23 -3.96 13.10
CA PRO A 262 -12.78 -2.62 13.25
C PRO A 262 -11.80 -1.71 14.01
N GLY A 263 -11.67 -0.47 13.55
CA GLY A 263 -10.76 0.54 14.08
C GLY A 263 -9.42 0.63 13.34
N TRP A 264 -8.38 0.98 14.09
CA TRP A 264 -7.03 1.20 13.55
C TRP A 264 -6.27 -0.11 13.34
N ASN A 265 -5.64 -0.20 12.18
CA ASN A 265 -4.81 -1.30 11.75
C ASN A 265 -3.53 -0.75 11.09
N LEU A 266 -2.54 -1.62 10.93
CA LEU A 266 -1.34 -1.32 10.16
C LEU A 266 -1.18 -2.33 9.03
N VAL A 267 -0.70 -1.85 7.89
CA VAL A 267 -0.24 -2.71 6.79
C VAL A 267 1.27 -2.60 6.70
N LYS A 268 1.96 -3.73 6.81
CA LYS A 268 3.38 -3.84 6.54
C LYS A 268 3.57 -4.26 5.08
N THR A 269 4.22 -3.39 4.32
CA THR A 269 4.65 -3.64 2.95
C THR A 269 6.14 -3.97 2.96
N ASP A 270 6.45 -5.26 2.87
CA ASP A 270 7.82 -5.78 2.82
C ASP A 270 8.32 -5.82 1.37
N VAL A 271 9.50 -5.24 1.13
CA VAL A 271 10.30 -5.37 -0.08
C VAL A 271 11.31 -6.50 0.15
N ILE A 272 11.16 -7.60 -0.58
CA ILE A 272 11.95 -8.83 -0.35
C ILE A 272 12.69 -9.19 -1.63
N GLY A 273 14.01 -9.35 -1.50
CA GLY A 273 14.91 -9.66 -2.60
C GLY A 273 15.03 -8.52 -3.61
N ARG A 274 16.19 -8.46 -4.26
CA ARG A 274 16.44 -7.48 -5.33
C ARG A 274 17.13 -8.07 -6.54
N TYR A 275 16.92 -7.44 -7.68
CA TYR A 275 17.74 -7.55 -8.87
C TYR A 275 18.72 -6.39 -8.92
N ASP A 276 20.02 -6.69 -9.01
CA ASP A 276 21.07 -5.70 -9.14
C ASP A 276 21.41 -5.53 -10.63
N PHE A 277 21.47 -4.28 -11.11
CA PHE A 277 21.78 -3.99 -12.52
C PHE A 277 23.12 -3.27 -12.68
N PRO A 278 24.28 -3.93 -12.55
CA PRO A 278 25.60 -3.28 -12.46
C PRO A 278 26.05 -2.44 -13.67
N ASN A 279 25.27 -2.33 -14.75
CA ASN A 279 25.63 -1.61 -15.99
C ASN A 279 24.79 -0.35 -16.37
N ALA A 280 23.82 0.16 -15.58
CA ALA A 280 22.99 1.35 -15.91
C ALA A 280 23.14 2.64 -15.00
N PRO A 281 24.29 3.37 -14.96
CA PRO A 281 24.84 4.09 -13.76
C PRO A 281 24.08 5.28 -13.22
N GLU A 282 23.01 5.66 -13.90
CA GLU A 282 22.30 6.90 -13.63
C GLU A 282 20.98 6.67 -12.86
N GLU A 283 20.56 5.43 -12.67
CA GLU A 283 19.34 5.07 -11.91
C GLU A 283 19.71 4.36 -10.60
N ASP A 284 18.85 4.39 -9.59
CA ASP A 284 19.06 3.69 -8.31
C ASP A 284 18.80 2.18 -8.48
N ARG A 285 19.82 1.43 -8.90
CA ARG A 285 19.65 0.18 -9.67
C ARG A 285 19.37 -1.11 -8.89
N SER A 286 18.48 -1.07 -7.92
CA SER A 286 17.91 -2.31 -7.37
C SER A 286 16.41 -2.34 -7.68
N ARG A 287 15.92 -3.40 -8.34
CA ARG A 287 14.48 -3.65 -8.50
C ARG A 287 14.04 -4.70 -7.50
N TYR A 288 12.87 -4.54 -6.89
CA TYR A 288 12.36 -5.54 -5.97
C TYR A 288 12.04 -6.85 -6.70
N LYS A 289 12.18 -7.98 -6.00
CA LYS A 289 11.67 -9.29 -6.44
C LYS A 289 10.27 -9.55 -5.93
N LYS A 290 9.97 -9.09 -4.72
CA LYS A 290 8.67 -9.30 -4.10
C LYS A 290 8.21 -8.13 -3.24
N HIS A 291 6.92 -7.80 -3.36
CA HIS A 291 6.18 -7.00 -2.39
C HIS A 291 5.21 -7.91 -1.62
N ALA A 292 5.31 -7.90 -0.29
CA ALA A 292 4.37 -8.62 0.57
C ALA A 292 3.64 -7.63 1.49
N HIS A 293 2.32 -7.53 1.30
CA HIS A 293 1.44 -6.72 2.13
C HIS A 293 0.74 -7.60 3.16
N THR A 294 0.99 -7.31 4.44
CA THR A 294 0.43 -8.04 5.57
C THR A 294 -0.16 -7.10 6.60
N SER A 295 -1.30 -7.47 7.19
CA SER A 295 -1.87 -6.76 8.34
C SER A 295 -1.08 -7.09 9.60
N ILE A 296 -0.72 -6.06 10.39
CA ILE A 296 -0.06 -6.21 11.69
C ILE A 296 -0.78 -5.37 12.76
N THR A 297 -0.64 -5.77 14.03
CA THR A 297 -1.35 -5.13 15.15
C THR A 297 -0.49 -4.16 15.96
N SER A 298 0.83 -4.21 15.81
CA SER A 298 1.78 -3.34 16.51
C SER A 298 2.94 -2.93 15.61
N ILE A 299 3.46 -1.71 15.80
CA ILE A 299 4.69 -1.26 15.17
C ILE A 299 5.85 -2.18 15.62
N PRO A 300 6.65 -2.74 14.70
CA PRO A 300 7.81 -3.57 15.05
C PRO A 300 8.89 -2.79 15.81
N GLU A 301 9.69 -3.48 16.62
CA GLU A 301 10.75 -2.86 17.44
C GLU A 301 11.90 -2.27 16.60
N ASP A 302 12.12 -2.80 15.39
CA ASP A 302 13.14 -2.29 14.46
C ASP A 302 12.64 -1.12 13.60
N ALA A 303 11.40 -0.68 13.81
CA ALA A 303 10.82 0.42 13.05
C ALA A 303 11.43 1.77 13.46
N THR A 304 11.67 2.60 12.46
CA THR A 304 12.11 3.98 12.57
C THR A 304 11.05 4.90 11.98
N TYR A 305 10.81 6.02 12.65
CA TYR A 305 10.00 7.10 12.08
C TYR A 305 10.90 7.99 11.21
N TYR A 306 10.43 8.31 10.01
CA TYR A 306 11.08 9.26 9.12
C TYR A 306 10.17 10.45 8.87
N PHE A 307 10.56 11.61 9.39
CA PHE A 307 9.93 12.89 9.06
C PHE A 307 10.58 13.47 7.81
N ARG A 308 9.77 13.94 6.86
CA ARG A 308 10.24 14.55 5.62
C ARG A 308 9.55 15.88 5.36
N LYS A 309 10.34 16.93 5.20
CA LYS A 309 9.84 18.30 5.02
C LYS A 309 9.27 18.53 3.61
N SER A 310 8.13 19.22 3.51
CA SER A 310 7.57 19.71 2.23
C SER A 310 8.51 20.74 1.55
N PRO A 311 8.61 20.80 0.20
CA PRO A 311 7.61 20.39 -0.80
C PRO A 311 8.09 19.23 -1.69
N GLN A 312 8.95 18.33 -1.20
CA GLN A 312 9.53 17.27 -2.03
C GLN A 312 8.59 16.08 -2.33
N TYR A 313 7.29 16.30 -2.14
CA TYR A 313 6.18 15.45 -2.56
C TYR A 313 5.21 16.28 -3.37
#